data_AF-A0A3C1JMC0-F1
#
_entry.id   AF-A0A3C1JMC0-F1
#
_cell.length_a   1.000
_cell.length_b   1.000
_cell.length_c   1.000
_cell.angle_alpha   90.00
_cell.angle_beta   90.00
_cell.angle_gamma   90.00
#
_symmetry.space_group_name_H-M   'P 1'
#
loop_
_entity.id
_entity.type
_entity.pdbx_description
1 polymer ?
#
loop_
_entity_poly.entity_id
_entity_poly.type
_entity_poly.pdbx_seq_one_letter_code
_entity_poly.pdbx_strand_id
1 'polypeptide(L)'
;MPSPDFLALLAPGNIVAVVIVVAMLAYTLTGGADFGGGVLDLLATGPRAGAQRRSIARAIGPIWEANHVWLLVVLVLMFVAFPTAFAAIMTALHLPMLLMLTGITLRGSAFVFRAYGPDRPEWRRWGLMFGAASAVTPILLGVVFGAISSGRITLGPGGAVRTDFVSEWLTPFPWATGLMLQSLFAFLAATYLTVEEDDPEVRNDFRRMAVRASYAFFGTAVLAAIMARTGAPHLWATLAGSYQAWAMQAVLAGVAIGAIVALETDRFQLARVLAGAQVTLVVLGWAASQAGW
;
A
#
# COMPACT_ATOMS: atom_id res chain seq x y z
N MET A 1 -0.03 35.04 -21.96
CA MET A 1 -1.21 34.48 -21.25
C MET A 1 -1.01 32.99 -21.13
N PRO A 2 -1.28 32.36 -19.97
CA PRO A 2 -1.25 30.91 -19.86
C PRO A 2 -2.22 30.27 -20.87
N SER A 3 -1.87 29.10 -21.41
CA SER A 3 -2.75 28.38 -22.34
C SER A 3 -4.03 27.94 -21.62
N PRO A 4 -5.15 27.76 -22.35
CA PRO A 4 -6.40 27.24 -21.79
C PRO A 4 -6.21 25.92 -21.03
N ASP A 5 -5.32 25.05 -21.53
CA ASP A 5 -4.99 23.76 -20.91
C ASP A 5 -4.26 23.94 -19.57
N PHE A 6 -3.39 24.95 -19.44
CA PHE A 6 -2.72 25.27 -18.18
C PHE A 6 -3.71 25.80 -17.13
N LEU A 7 -4.69 26.61 -17.56
CA LEU A 7 -5.73 27.10 -16.66
C LEU A 7 -6.70 25.97 -16.22
N ALA A 8 -6.96 25.00 -17.09
CA ALA A 8 -7.74 23.81 -16.74
C ALA A 8 -7.02 22.92 -15.71
N LEU A 9 -5.70 22.80 -15.79
CA LEU A 9 -4.89 22.10 -14.77
C LEU A 9 -4.99 22.75 -13.38
N LEU A 10 -5.22 24.07 -13.32
CA LEU A 10 -5.37 24.82 -12.07
C LEU A 10 -6.81 24.86 -11.53
N ALA A 11 -7.75 24.13 -12.14
CA ALA A 11 -9.09 24.00 -11.60
C ALA A 11 -9.04 23.47 -10.15
N PRO A 12 -9.84 24.00 -9.22
CA PRO A 12 -9.79 23.61 -7.80
C PRO A 12 -9.91 22.09 -7.59
N GLY A 13 -10.75 21.41 -8.37
CA GLY A 13 -10.90 19.95 -8.31
C GLY A 13 -9.61 19.19 -8.66
N ASN A 14 -8.87 19.64 -9.67
CA ASN A 14 -7.60 19.03 -10.08
C ASN A 14 -6.52 19.22 -9.00
N ILE A 15 -6.48 20.40 -8.38
CA ILE A 15 -5.57 20.66 -7.26
C ILE A 15 -5.86 19.71 -6.09
N VAL A 16 -7.13 19.55 -5.71
CA VAL A 16 -7.51 18.64 -4.62
C VAL A 16 -7.19 17.19 -4.98
N ALA A 17 -7.44 16.75 -6.21
CA ALA A 17 -7.08 15.41 -6.67
C ALA A 17 -5.57 15.15 -6.55
N VAL A 18 -4.73 16.13 -6.93
CA VAL A 18 -3.27 16.04 -6.76
C VAL A 18 -2.90 15.93 -5.28
N VAL A 19 -3.52 16.73 -4.40
CA VAL A 19 -3.26 16.64 -2.95
C VAL A 19 -3.67 15.27 -2.39
N ILE A 20 -4.78 14.70 -2.87
CA ILE A 20 -5.19 13.33 -2.50
C ILE A 20 -4.13 12.33 -2.93
N VAL A 21 -3.62 12.40 -4.18
CA VAL A 21 -2.56 11.50 -4.66
C VAL A 21 -1.27 11.67 -3.84
N VAL A 22 -0.90 12.90 -3.47
CA VAL A 22 0.26 13.16 -2.60
C VAL A 22 0.06 12.56 -1.21
N ALA A 23 -1.13 12.70 -0.61
CA ALA A 23 -1.45 12.10 0.68
C ALA A 23 -1.46 10.57 0.59
N MET A 24 -1.97 9.99 -0.49
CA MET A 24 -1.90 8.55 -0.75
C MET A 24 -0.45 8.07 -0.89
N LEU A 25 0.39 8.81 -1.60
CA LEU A 25 1.80 8.51 -1.74
C LEU A 25 2.51 8.57 -0.38
N ALA A 26 2.28 9.61 0.41
CA ALA A 26 2.81 9.74 1.75
C ALA A 26 2.38 8.58 2.64
N TYR A 27 1.09 8.21 2.62
CA TYR A 27 0.58 7.04 3.33
C TYR A 27 1.23 5.73 2.88
N THR A 28 1.42 5.54 1.58
CA THR A 28 2.02 4.33 1.00
C THR A 28 3.50 4.23 1.37
N LEU A 29 4.22 5.35 1.44
CA LEU A 29 5.63 5.39 1.83
C LEU A 29 5.83 5.22 3.35
N THR A 30 5.09 5.97 4.16
CA THR A 30 5.32 6.00 5.62
C THR A 30 4.50 4.92 6.33
N GLY A 31 3.21 4.82 6.02
CA GLY A 31 2.33 3.75 6.49
C GLY A 31 2.68 2.38 5.90
N GLY A 32 3.17 2.32 4.66
CA GLY A 32 3.57 1.04 4.06
C GLY A 32 4.72 0.36 4.80
N ALA A 33 5.73 1.12 5.23
CA ALA A 33 6.83 0.59 6.05
C ALA A 33 6.34 0.09 7.42
N ASP A 34 5.35 0.77 7.98
CA ASP A 34 4.73 0.46 9.27
C ASP A 34 3.94 -0.86 9.21
N PHE A 35 3.01 -0.99 8.26
CA PHE A 35 2.27 -2.25 8.04
C PHE A 35 3.20 -3.39 7.64
N GLY A 36 4.13 -3.14 6.72
CA GLY A 36 5.11 -4.14 6.28
C GLY A 36 5.95 -4.66 7.44
N GLY A 37 6.35 -3.81 8.39
CA GLY A 37 7.08 -4.24 9.58
C GLY A 37 6.26 -5.19 10.45
N GLY A 38 4.95 -4.99 10.58
CA GLY A 38 4.09 -5.94 11.30
C GLY A 38 3.98 -7.31 10.64
N VAL A 39 4.06 -7.36 9.31
CA VAL A 39 4.15 -8.62 8.56
C VAL A 39 5.48 -9.31 8.80
N LEU A 40 6.58 -8.55 8.81
CA LEU A 40 7.90 -9.08 9.14
C LEU A 40 7.98 -9.56 10.60
N ASP A 41 7.29 -8.91 11.54
CA ASP A 41 7.19 -9.34 12.94
C ASP A 41 6.48 -10.70 13.07
N LEU A 42 5.45 -10.92 12.25
CA LEU A 42 4.73 -12.20 12.14
C LEU A 42 5.61 -13.30 11.53
N LEU A 43 6.38 -12.96 10.49
CA LEU A 43 7.28 -13.88 9.78
C LEU A 43 8.61 -14.12 10.50
N ALA A 44 8.93 -13.32 11.53
CA ALA A 44 10.14 -13.43 12.32
C ALA A 44 10.22 -14.80 13.01
N THR A 45 11.19 -15.60 12.58
CA THR A 45 11.40 -16.99 13.01
C THR A 45 12.89 -17.28 13.20
N GLY A 46 13.20 -18.36 13.91
CA GLY A 46 14.57 -18.78 14.18
C GLY A 46 15.24 -18.06 15.37
N PRO A 47 16.56 -18.27 15.57
CA PRO A 47 17.29 -17.83 16.76
C PRO A 47 17.28 -16.31 16.98
N ARG A 48 17.25 -15.53 15.90
CA ARG A 48 17.25 -14.06 15.92
C ARG A 48 15.86 -13.42 15.87
N ALA A 49 14.77 -14.21 15.91
CA ALA A 49 13.41 -13.68 15.84
C ALA A 49 13.13 -12.61 16.91
N GLY A 50 13.65 -12.79 18.12
CA GLY A 50 13.50 -11.80 19.20
C GLY A 50 14.21 -10.48 18.88
N ALA A 51 15.40 -10.53 18.28
CA ALA A 51 16.14 -9.33 17.88
C ALA A 51 15.45 -8.61 16.70
N GLN A 52 14.97 -9.37 15.71
CA GLN A 52 14.19 -8.84 14.59
C GLN A 52 12.94 -8.10 15.08
N ARG A 53 12.14 -8.71 15.98
CA ARG A 53 10.94 -8.06 16.54
C ARG A 53 11.24 -6.79 17.33
N ARG A 54 12.34 -6.77 18.09
CA ARG A 54 12.79 -5.58 18.81
C ARG A 54 13.23 -4.46 17.86
N SER A 55 13.94 -4.81 16.79
CA SER A 55 14.33 -3.88 15.74
C SER A 55 13.11 -3.21 15.10
N ILE A 56 12.15 -4.03 14.65
CA ILE A 56 10.89 -3.58 14.07
C ILE A 56 10.16 -2.64 15.03
N ALA A 57 10.00 -3.03 16.29
CA ALA A 57 9.30 -2.22 17.29
C ALA A 57 10.00 -0.86 17.54
N ARG A 58 11.33 -0.82 17.59
CA ARG A 58 12.11 0.43 17.76
C ARG A 58 11.96 1.35 16.56
N ALA A 59 12.07 0.82 15.35
CA ALA A 59 12.06 1.61 14.13
C ALA A 59 10.67 2.20 13.81
N ILE A 60 9.61 1.50 14.19
CA ILE A 60 8.22 1.84 13.83
C ILE A 60 7.47 2.55 14.96
N GLY A 61 7.78 2.22 16.21
CA GLY A 61 7.06 2.71 17.39
C GLY A 61 6.86 4.23 17.49
N PRO A 62 7.81 5.08 17.06
CA PRO A 62 7.62 6.54 17.14
C PRO A 62 6.67 7.13 16.09
N ILE A 63 6.44 6.44 14.97
CA ILE A 63 5.82 7.05 13.76
C ILE A 63 4.48 6.42 13.35
N TRP A 64 4.11 5.27 13.90
CA TRP A 64 2.93 4.52 13.45
C TRP A 64 1.61 5.31 13.60
N GLU A 65 1.43 6.09 14.68
CA GLU A 65 0.23 6.91 14.87
C GLU A 65 0.16 8.02 13.81
N ALA A 66 1.29 8.71 13.57
CA ALA A 66 1.38 9.81 12.63
C ALA A 66 1.06 9.38 11.18
N ASN A 67 1.38 8.14 10.81
CA ASN A 67 1.13 7.62 9.47
C ASN A 67 -0.36 7.61 9.10
N HIS A 68 -1.26 7.39 10.05
CA HIS A 68 -2.70 7.31 9.77
C HIS A 68 -3.32 8.66 9.40
N VAL A 69 -2.66 9.77 9.71
CA VAL A 69 -3.12 11.13 9.36
C VAL A 69 -3.28 11.26 7.85
N TRP A 70 -2.39 10.68 7.05
CA TRP A 70 -2.46 10.74 5.59
C TRP A 70 -3.74 10.09 5.04
N LEU A 71 -4.17 8.96 5.62
CA LEU A 71 -5.41 8.30 5.23
C LEU A 71 -6.64 9.16 5.59
N LEU A 72 -6.61 9.82 6.76
CA LEU A 72 -7.66 10.76 7.16
C LEU A 72 -7.75 11.95 6.19
N VAL A 73 -6.61 12.50 5.76
CA VAL A 73 -6.57 13.57 4.75
C VAL A 73 -7.23 13.11 3.45
N VAL A 74 -6.92 11.91 2.95
CA VAL A 74 -7.57 11.35 1.76
C VAL A 74 -9.09 11.25 1.94
N LEU A 75 -9.56 10.70 3.05
CA LEU A 75 -10.99 10.52 3.32
C LEU A 75 -11.73 11.85 3.43
N VAL A 76 -11.17 12.82 4.16
CA VAL A 76 -11.79 14.14 4.35
C VAL A 76 -11.84 14.92 3.03
N LEU A 77 -10.75 14.91 2.26
CA LEU A 77 -10.73 15.59 0.96
C LEU A 77 -11.69 14.94 -0.04
N MET A 78 -11.78 13.60 -0.07
CA MET A 78 -12.78 12.89 -0.87
C MET A 78 -14.21 13.27 -0.45
N PHE A 79 -14.50 13.31 0.86
CA PHE A 79 -15.81 13.68 1.37
C PHE A 79 -16.21 15.11 1.02
N VAL A 80 -15.28 16.07 1.13
CA VAL A 80 -15.56 17.50 0.90
C VAL A 80 -15.58 17.87 -0.58
N ALA A 81 -14.57 17.42 -1.34
CA ALA A 81 -14.41 17.83 -2.75
C ALA A 81 -15.12 16.90 -3.74
N PHE A 82 -15.32 15.63 -3.38
CA PHE A 82 -15.92 14.61 -4.26
C PHE A 82 -17.02 13.80 -3.55
N PRO A 83 -18.04 14.45 -2.96
CA PRO A 83 -19.02 13.79 -2.07
C PRO A 83 -19.78 12.64 -2.75
N THR A 84 -20.12 12.77 -4.04
CA THR A 84 -20.78 11.70 -4.80
C THR A 84 -19.90 10.47 -4.94
N ALA A 85 -18.63 10.65 -5.28
CA ALA A 85 -17.67 9.55 -5.38
C ALA A 85 -17.40 8.92 -4.02
N PHE A 86 -17.23 9.75 -2.97
CA PHE A 86 -17.06 9.28 -1.60
C PHE A 86 -18.26 8.44 -1.15
N ALA A 87 -19.49 8.91 -1.35
CA ALA A 87 -20.70 8.17 -1.00
C ALA A 87 -20.80 6.85 -1.77
N ALA A 88 -20.46 6.85 -3.06
CA ALA A 88 -20.46 5.63 -3.89
C ALA A 88 -19.46 4.59 -3.38
N ILE A 89 -18.21 5.01 -3.15
CA ILE A 89 -17.13 4.15 -2.66
C ILE A 89 -17.47 3.60 -1.26
N MET A 90 -17.84 4.47 -0.32
CA MET A 90 -18.14 4.06 1.06
C MET A 90 -19.34 3.13 1.15
N THR A 91 -20.33 3.28 0.26
CA THR A 91 -21.52 2.42 0.23
C THR A 91 -21.21 1.05 -0.37
N ALA A 92 -20.61 1.02 -1.56
CA ALA A 92 -20.28 -0.21 -2.27
C ALA A 92 -19.20 -1.03 -1.53
N LEU A 93 -18.24 -0.35 -0.90
CA LEU A 93 -17.10 -0.97 -0.24
C LEU A 93 -17.20 -0.91 1.29
N HIS A 94 -18.41 -0.83 1.85
CA HIS A 94 -18.59 -0.67 3.29
C HIS A 94 -17.96 -1.82 4.09
N LEU A 95 -18.07 -3.08 3.62
CA LEU A 95 -17.50 -4.25 4.27
C LEU A 95 -15.96 -4.20 4.33
N PRO A 96 -15.23 -4.07 3.20
CA PRO A 96 -13.77 -4.00 3.25
C PRO A 96 -13.29 -2.74 4.01
N MET A 97 -13.99 -1.61 3.93
CA MET A 97 -13.65 -0.41 4.70
C MET A 97 -13.80 -0.62 6.22
N LEU A 98 -14.88 -1.27 6.66
CA LEU A 98 -15.11 -1.59 8.07
C LEU A 98 -14.07 -2.58 8.60
N LEU A 99 -13.75 -3.62 7.81
CA LEU A 99 -12.71 -4.58 8.16
C LEU A 99 -11.33 -3.93 8.23
N MET A 100 -11.02 -3.01 7.31
CA MET A 100 -9.79 -2.24 7.32
C MET A 100 -9.68 -1.34 8.56
N LEU A 101 -10.75 -0.61 8.90
CA LEU A 101 -10.81 0.21 10.13
C LEU A 101 -10.62 -0.63 11.39
N THR A 102 -11.25 -1.80 11.43
CA THR A 102 -11.09 -2.77 12.53
C THR A 102 -9.64 -3.24 12.62
N GLY A 103 -9.02 -3.56 11.49
CA GLY A 103 -7.60 -3.94 11.40
C GLY A 103 -6.67 -2.84 11.93
N ILE A 104 -6.85 -1.59 11.49
CA ILE A 104 -6.10 -0.42 11.98
C ILE A 104 -6.23 -0.29 13.51
N THR A 105 -7.45 -0.37 14.03
CA THR A 105 -7.73 -0.21 15.46
C THR A 105 -7.14 -1.35 16.29
N LEU A 106 -7.31 -2.59 15.85
CA LEU A 106 -6.79 -3.77 16.52
C LEU A 106 -5.26 -3.78 16.52
N ARG A 107 -4.64 -3.31 15.43
CA ARG A 107 -3.19 -3.20 15.30
C ARG A 107 -2.61 -2.23 16.33
N GLY A 108 -3.15 -1.01 16.41
CA GLY A 108 -2.70 -0.02 17.39
C GLY A 108 -2.91 -0.51 18.83
N SER A 109 -4.08 -1.08 19.12
CA SER A 109 -4.39 -1.66 20.43
C SER A 109 -3.42 -2.78 20.81
N ALA A 110 -3.17 -3.72 19.89
CA ALA A 110 -2.27 -4.83 20.12
C ALA A 110 -0.82 -4.37 20.32
N PHE A 111 -0.36 -3.36 19.57
CA PHE A 111 0.97 -2.78 19.74
C PHE A 111 1.16 -2.21 21.16
N VAL A 112 0.18 -1.43 21.63
CA VAL A 112 0.19 -0.84 22.97
C VAL A 112 0.12 -1.92 24.05
N PHE A 113 -0.84 -2.86 23.97
CA PHE A 113 -0.97 -3.91 25.00
C PHE A 113 0.24 -4.85 25.05
N ARG A 114 0.91 -5.08 23.91
CA ARG A 114 2.15 -5.87 23.86
C ARG A 114 3.28 -5.21 24.66
N ALA A 115 3.31 -3.88 24.76
CA ALA A 115 4.33 -3.15 25.52
C ALA A 115 4.16 -3.29 27.05
N TYR A 116 2.93 -3.51 27.55
CA TYR A 116 2.63 -3.54 28.99
C TYR A 116 2.78 -4.91 29.67
N GLY A 117 3.01 -6.01 28.95
CA GLY A 117 3.11 -7.34 29.56
C GLY A 117 4.07 -8.30 28.84
N PRO A 118 5.39 -8.07 28.87
CA PRO A 118 6.37 -8.83 28.08
C PRO A 118 6.43 -10.35 28.32
N ASP A 119 5.93 -10.86 29.45
CA ASP A 119 6.13 -12.27 29.84
C ASP A 119 4.83 -13.06 30.08
N ARG A 120 3.68 -12.47 29.70
CA ARG A 120 2.38 -13.13 29.90
C ARG A 120 1.96 -13.96 28.68
N PRO A 121 1.16 -15.03 28.85
CA PRO A 121 0.60 -15.80 27.73
C PRO A 121 -0.12 -14.94 26.69
N GLU A 122 -0.73 -13.83 27.13
CA GLU A 122 -1.42 -12.85 26.31
C GLU A 122 -0.48 -12.11 25.35
N TRP A 123 0.80 -11.95 25.69
CA TRP A 123 1.80 -11.29 24.83
C TRP A 123 1.88 -11.95 23.45
N ARG A 124 1.83 -13.29 23.40
CA ARG A 124 1.81 -14.04 22.12
C ARG A 124 0.52 -13.81 21.35
N ARG A 125 -0.62 -13.66 22.04
CA ARG A 125 -1.92 -13.36 21.40
C ARG A 125 -1.91 -11.96 20.80
N TRP A 126 -1.41 -10.97 21.55
CA TRP A 126 -1.25 -9.60 21.04
C TRP A 126 -0.25 -9.51 19.88
N GLY A 127 0.84 -10.28 19.93
CA GLY A 127 1.78 -10.40 18.80
C GLY A 127 1.10 -10.98 17.55
N LEU A 128 0.31 -12.03 17.69
CA LEU A 128 -0.44 -12.61 16.57
C LEU A 128 -1.49 -11.63 16.03
N MET A 129 -2.23 -10.95 16.90
CA MET A 129 -3.21 -9.93 16.51
C MET A 129 -2.55 -8.76 15.77
N PHE A 130 -1.42 -8.27 16.27
CA PHE A 130 -0.62 -7.22 15.63
C PHE A 130 -0.17 -7.65 14.23
N GLY A 131 0.40 -8.86 14.11
CA GLY A 131 0.85 -9.39 12.83
C GLY A 131 -0.29 -9.63 11.83
N ALA A 132 -1.38 -10.26 12.28
CA ALA A 132 -2.54 -10.54 11.44
C ALA A 132 -3.23 -9.24 10.98
N ALA A 133 -3.45 -8.29 11.87
CA ALA A 133 -4.02 -6.99 11.52
C ALA A 133 -3.10 -6.20 10.58
N SER A 134 -1.78 -6.30 10.77
CA SER A 134 -0.79 -5.67 9.88
C SER A 134 -0.75 -6.31 8.50
N ALA A 135 -1.19 -7.56 8.36
CA ALA A 135 -1.26 -8.25 7.08
C ALA A 135 -2.60 -8.06 6.37
N VAL A 136 -3.72 -8.13 7.09
CA VAL A 136 -5.06 -8.03 6.51
C VAL A 136 -5.37 -6.60 6.06
N THR A 137 -4.94 -5.60 6.83
CA THR A 137 -5.29 -4.19 6.55
C THR A 137 -4.77 -3.71 5.18
N PRO A 138 -3.49 -3.90 4.81
CA PRO A 138 -2.99 -3.51 3.48
C PRO A 138 -3.61 -4.31 2.34
N ILE A 139 -3.92 -5.60 2.57
CA ILE A 139 -4.61 -6.41 1.57
C ILE A 139 -5.98 -5.78 1.28
N LEU A 140 -6.74 -5.43 2.31
CA LEU A 140 -8.05 -4.77 2.16
C LEU A 140 -7.92 -3.40 1.50
N LEU A 141 -6.89 -2.63 1.82
CA LEU A 141 -6.61 -1.36 1.17
C LEU A 141 -6.36 -1.53 -0.34
N GLY A 142 -5.54 -2.51 -0.72
CA GLY A 142 -5.32 -2.83 -2.14
C GLY A 142 -6.55 -3.42 -2.82
N VAL A 143 -7.39 -4.16 -2.10
CA VAL A 143 -8.72 -4.59 -2.57
C VAL A 143 -9.61 -3.38 -2.84
N VAL A 144 -9.62 -2.37 -1.97
CA VAL A 144 -10.37 -1.13 -2.20
C VAL A 144 -9.86 -0.42 -3.46
N PHE A 145 -8.55 -0.25 -3.62
CA PHE A 145 -7.99 0.35 -4.84
C PHE A 145 -8.29 -0.45 -6.10
N GLY A 146 -8.20 -1.78 -6.04
CA GLY A 146 -8.53 -2.64 -7.17
C GLY A 146 -10.02 -2.64 -7.50
N ALA A 147 -10.90 -2.56 -6.50
CA ALA A 147 -12.34 -2.45 -6.71
C ALA A 147 -12.71 -1.10 -7.36
N ILE A 148 -12.11 0.00 -6.91
CA ILE A 148 -12.25 1.32 -7.56
C ILE A 148 -11.76 1.23 -9.02
N SER A 149 -10.57 0.66 -9.24
CA SER A 149 -9.96 0.56 -10.58
C SER A 149 -10.70 -0.39 -11.52
N SER A 150 -11.54 -1.29 -10.98
CA SER A 150 -12.37 -2.19 -11.79
C SER A 150 -13.50 -1.46 -12.53
N GLY A 151 -13.89 -0.26 -12.06
CA GLY A 151 -15.00 0.50 -12.63
C GLY A 151 -16.38 -0.11 -12.40
N ARG A 152 -16.51 -1.07 -11.47
CA ARG A 152 -17.76 -1.82 -11.22
C ARG A 152 -18.73 -1.11 -10.28
N ILE A 153 -18.27 -0.09 -9.57
CA ILE A 153 -19.11 0.76 -8.71
C ILE A 153 -19.93 1.67 -9.61
N THR A 154 -21.24 1.41 -9.71
CA THR A 154 -22.14 2.15 -10.61
C THR A 154 -23.29 2.81 -9.85
N LEU A 155 -23.74 3.94 -10.36
CA LEU A 155 -24.91 4.66 -9.85
C LEU A 155 -26.15 4.26 -10.65
N GLY A 156 -27.24 3.98 -9.95
CA GLY A 156 -28.57 3.74 -10.50
C GLY A 156 -29.38 5.02 -10.65
N PRO A 157 -30.64 4.90 -11.12
CA PRO A 157 -31.57 6.01 -11.23
C PRO A 157 -31.70 6.77 -9.90
N GLY A 158 -31.65 8.11 -9.96
CA GLY A 158 -31.71 8.96 -8.76
C GLY A 158 -30.41 9.07 -7.95
N GLY A 159 -29.29 8.53 -8.46
CA GLY A 159 -27.98 8.62 -7.80
C GLY A 159 -27.74 7.58 -6.71
N ALA A 160 -28.64 6.61 -6.54
CA ALA A 160 -28.46 5.51 -5.60
C ALA A 160 -27.36 4.54 -6.07
N VAL A 161 -26.50 4.10 -5.17
CA VAL A 161 -25.42 3.16 -5.48
C VAL A 161 -26.01 1.78 -5.78
N ARG A 162 -25.71 1.22 -6.96
CA ARG A 162 -26.10 -0.15 -7.30
C ARG A 162 -25.06 -1.10 -6.76
N THR A 163 -25.39 -1.79 -5.68
CA THR A 163 -24.48 -2.71 -5.03
C THR A 163 -25.20 -3.84 -4.33
N ASP A 164 -24.60 -5.04 -4.37
CA ASP A 164 -24.93 -6.16 -3.48
C ASP A 164 -23.95 -6.25 -2.30
N PHE A 165 -23.10 -5.23 -2.16
CA PHE A 165 -22.07 -5.02 -1.15
C PHE A 165 -20.87 -5.98 -1.20
N VAL A 166 -20.82 -6.86 -2.18
CA VAL A 166 -19.93 -8.02 -2.18
C VAL A 166 -19.23 -8.18 -3.52
N SER A 167 -19.99 -8.12 -4.61
CA SER A 167 -19.50 -8.43 -5.95
C SER A 167 -18.42 -7.48 -6.44
N GLU A 168 -18.41 -6.22 -5.98
CA GLU A 168 -17.48 -5.18 -6.42
C GLU A 168 -16.04 -5.48 -5.99
N TRP A 169 -15.86 -6.18 -4.86
CA TRP A 169 -14.54 -6.39 -4.26
C TRP A 169 -14.16 -7.86 -4.08
N LEU A 170 -15.09 -8.82 -4.18
CA LEU A 170 -14.79 -10.26 -4.15
C LEU A 170 -14.33 -10.86 -5.49
N THR A 171 -14.05 -10.03 -6.51
CA THR A 171 -13.47 -10.53 -7.76
C THR A 171 -11.97 -10.74 -7.67
N PRO A 172 -11.37 -11.57 -8.56
CA PRO A 172 -9.94 -11.88 -8.50
C PRO A 172 -9.01 -10.65 -8.59
N PHE A 173 -9.38 -9.64 -9.39
CA PHE A 173 -8.52 -8.47 -9.63
C PHE A 173 -8.30 -7.59 -8.38
N PRO A 174 -9.33 -7.17 -7.62
CA PRO A 174 -9.17 -6.51 -6.33
C PRO A 174 -8.23 -7.24 -5.37
N TRP A 175 -8.41 -8.57 -5.22
CA TRP A 175 -7.57 -9.35 -4.32
C TRP A 175 -6.12 -9.49 -4.80
N ALA A 176 -5.90 -9.63 -6.11
CA ALA A 176 -4.54 -9.59 -6.67
C ALA A 176 -3.85 -8.25 -6.37
N THR A 177 -4.59 -7.14 -6.45
CA THR A 177 -4.11 -5.80 -6.09
C THR A 177 -3.81 -5.69 -4.58
N GLY A 178 -4.64 -6.30 -3.73
CA GLY A 178 -4.41 -6.43 -2.29
C GLY A 178 -3.11 -7.16 -1.96
N LEU A 179 -2.86 -8.32 -2.57
CA LEU A 179 -1.63 -9.09 -2.39
C LEU A 179 -0.39 -8.35 -2.92
N MET A 180 -0.55 -7.62 -4.02
CA MET A 180 0.49 -6.75 -4.56
C MET A 180 0.85 -5.63 -3.58
N LEU A 181 -0.14 -4.93 -3.02
CA LEU A 181 0.13 -3.85 -2.07
C LEU A 181 0.80 -4.36 -0.78
N GLN A 182 0.33 -5.50 -0.28
CA GLN A 182 0.89 -6.15 0.90
C GLN A 182 2.37 -6.55 0.73
N SER A 183 2.72 -7.13 -0.41
CA SER A 183 4.11 -7.52 -0.71
C SER A 183 4.99 -6.30 -0.97
N LEU A 184 4.45 -5.23 -1.58
CA LEU A 184 5.14 -3.94 -1.71
C LEU A 184 5.49 -3.34 -0.34
N PHE A 185 4.56 -3.40 0.61
CA PHE A 185 4.76 -2.90 1.97
C PHE A 185 5.80 -3.73 2.72
N ALA A 186 5.75 -5.06 2.61
CA ALA A 186 6.77 -5.93 3.18
C ALA A 186 8.17 -5.63 2.60
N PHE A 187 8.27 -5.38 1.29
CA PHE A 187 9.51 -5.00 0.63
C PHE A 187 10.04 -3.64 1.13
N LEU A 188 9.16 -2.64 1.20
CA LEU A 188 9.50 -1.31 1.66
C LEU A 188 9.99 -1.33 3.12
N ALA A 189 9.27 -2.04 4.00
CA ALA A 189 9.62 -2.19 5.40
C ALA A 189 10.96 -2.90 5.60
N ALA A 190 11.18 -4.03 4.90
CA ALA A 190 12.42 -4.78 5.02
C ALA A 190 13.62 -3.95 4.55
N THR A 191 13.46 -3.23 3.43
CA THR A 191 14.49 -2.32 2.90
C THR A 191 14.76 -1.18 3.87
N TYR A 192 13.73 -0.57 4.44
CA TYR A 192 13.86 0.46 5.46
C TYR A 192 14.68 -0.05 6.66
N LEU A 193 14.37 -1.25 7.17
CA LEU A 193 15.06 -1.85 8.33
C LEU A 193 16.53 -2.19 8.06
N THR A 194 16.95 -2.42 6.81
CA THR A 194 18.40 -2.63 6.51
C THR A 194 19.29 -1.44 6.82
N VAL A 195 18.71 -0.24 6.90
CA VAL A 195 19.43 0.99 7.22
C VAL A 195 19.25 1.36 8.70
N GLU A 196 18.10 1.06 9.30
CA GLU A 196 17.84 1.34 10.73
C GLU A 196 18.50 0.34 11.68
N GLU A 197 18.79 -0.89 11.22
CA GLU A 197 19.37 -1.91 12.08
C GLU A 197 20.90 -1.85 12.10
N ASP A 198 21.46 -1.70 13.30
CA ASP A 198 22.92 -1.62 13.50
C ASP A 198 23.59 -2.99 13.45
N ASP A 199 22.97 -4.04 14.01
CA ASP A 199 23.52 -5.39 14.08
C ASP A 199 23.67 -6.00 12.67
N PRO A 200 24.89 -6.32 12.20
CA PRO A 200 25.12 -6.86 10.86
C PRO A 200 24.36 -8.17 10.57
N GLU A 201 24.18 -9.04 11.56
CA GLU A 201 23.47 -10.31 11.36
C GLU A 201 21.97 -10.10 11.17
N VAL A 202 21.37 -9.27 12.02
CA VAL A 202 19.93 -8.93 11.94
C VAL A 202 19.65 -8.11 10.69
N ARG A 203 20.56 -7.20 10.32
CA ARG A 203 20.51 -6.43 9.08
C ARG A 203 20.52 -7.35 7.85
N ASN A 204 21.38 -8.36 7.83
CA ASN A 204 21.42 -9.33 6.73
C ASN A 204 20.17 -10.21 6.67
N ASP A 205 19.52 -10.51 7.81
CA ASP A 205 18.20 -11.14 7.81
C ASP A 205 17.18 -10.23 7.11
N PHE A 206 17.15 -8.92 7.43
CA PHE A 206 16.26 -7.96 6.74
C PHE A 206 16.58 -7.79 5.26
N ARG A 207 17.86 -7.82 4.87
CA ARG A 207 18.30 -7.83 3.45
C ARG A 207 17.68 -9.01 2.70
N ARG A 208 17.76 -10.22 3.28
CA ARG A 208 17.16 -11.44 2.70
C ARG A 208 15.64 -11.35 2.65
N MET A 209 15.01 -10.79 3.67
CA MET A 209 13.56 -10.55 3.68
C MET A 209 13.16 -9.55 2.59
N ALA A 210 13.95 -8.49 2.38
CA ALA A 210 13.71 -7.48 1.35
C ALA A 210 13.78 -8.09 -0.05
N VAL A 211 14.83 -8.86 -0.36
CA VAL A 211 14.97 -9.55 -1.65
C VAL A 211 13.82 -10.55 -1.89
N ARG A 212 13.44 -11.32 -0.87
CA ARG A 212 12.27 -12.23 -0.99
C ARG A 212 10.97 -11.47 -1.22
N ALA A 213 10.78 -10.37 -0.50
CA ALA A 213 9.60 -9.52 -0.63
C ALA A 213 9.57 -8.81 -1.99
N SER A 214 10.71 -8.42 -2.59
CA SER A 214 10.75 -7.87 -3.94
C SER A 214 10.33 -8.88 -5.00
N TYR A 215 10.74 -10.15 -4.86
CA TYR A 215 10.27 -11.22 -5.76
C TYR A 215 8.78 -11.52 -5.57
N ALA A 216 8.29 -11.53 -4.32
CA ALA A 216 6.87 -11.67 -4.04
C ALA A 216 6.06 -10.50 -4.62
N PHE A 217 6.57 -9.28 -4.51
CA PHE A 217 5.99 -8.09 -5.13
C PHE A 217 5.94 -8.20 -6.65
N PHE A 218 7.04 -8.61 -7.29
CA PHE A 218 7.06 -8.85 -8.73
C PHE A 218 5.99 -9.89 -9.14
N GLY A 219 5.94 -11.04 -8.47
CA GLY A 219 4.99 -12.10 -8.80
C GLY A 219 3.53 -11.67 -8.63
N THR A 220 3.22 -10.96 -7.55
CA THR A 220 1.86 -10.46 -7.29
C THR A 220 1.49 -9.27 -8.19
N ALA A 221 2.45 -8.43 -8.58
CA ALA A 221 2.24 -7.38 -9.58
C ALA A 221 1.94 -7.96 -10.97
N VAL A 222 2.66 -9.00 -11.38
CA VAL A 222 2.37 -9.75 -12.62
C VAL A 222 0.98 -10.38 -12.55
N LEU A 223 0.61 -11.00 -11.42
CA LEU A 223 -0.73 -11.53 -11.21
C LEU A 223 -1.80 -10.44 -11.34
N ALA A 224 -1.62 -9.30 -10.69
CA ALA A 224 -2.54 -8.17 -10.76
C ALA A 224 -2.67 -7.65 -12.21
N ALA A 225 -1.56 -7.54 -12.95
CA ALA A 225 -1.57 -7.14 -14.35
C ALA A 225 -2.31 -8.15 -15.26
N ILE A 226 -2.16 -9.45 -15.03
CA ILE A 226 -2.91 -10.49 -15.77
C ILE A 226 -4.40 -10.37 -15.46
N MET A 227 -4.77 -10.22 -14.19
CA MET A 227 -6.17 -10.09 -13.76
C MET A 227 -6.80 -8.77 -14.22
N ALA A 228 -6.02 -7.70 -14.41
CA ALA A 228 -6.49 -6.42 -14.91
C ALA A 228 -7.07 -6.52 -16.33
N ARG A 229 -6.58 -7.45 -17.17
CA ARG A 229 -7.05 -7.64 -18.55
C ARG A 229 -8.56 -7.84 -18.64
N THR A 230 -9.14 -8.55 -17.68
CA THR A 230 -10.57 -8.84 -17.62
C THR A 230 -11.27 -8.08 -16.50
N GLY A 231 -10.61 -7.88 -15.36
CA GLY A 231 -11.20 -7.26 -14.17
C GLY A 231 -11.15 -5.74 -14.14
N ALA A 232 -10.28 -5.11 -14.93
CA ALA A 232 -10.12 -3.66 -15.00
C ALA A 232 -9.64 -3.23 -16.42
N PRO A 233 -10.49 -3.40 -17.45
CA PRO A 233 -10.07 -3.23 -18.84
C PRO A 233 -9.59 -1.80 -19.15
N HIS A 234 -10.15 -0.78 -18.50
CA HIS A 234 -9.69 0.60 -18.66
C HIS A 234 -8.27 0.80 -18.10
N LEU A 235 -8.00 0.31 -16.89
CA LEU A 235 -6.66 0.29 -16.29
C LEU A 235 -5.65 -0.44 -17.19
N TRP A 236 -6.04 -1.60 -17.73
CA TRP A 236 -5.20 -2.35 -18.64
C TRP A 236 -4.89 -1.57 -19.92
N ALA A 237 -5.91 -0.98 -20.54
CA ALA A 237 -5.75 -0.21 -21.77
C ALA A 237 -4.84 1.01 -21.59
N THR A 238 -4.95 1.73 -20.47
CA THR A 238 -4.10 2.89 -20.18
C THR A 238 -2.66 2.48 -19.86
N LEU A 239 -2.45 1.41 -19.11
CA LEU A 239 -1.10 0.94 -18.71
C LEU A 239 -0.37 0.12 -19.77
N ALA A 240 -1.06 -0.42 -20.78
CA ALA A 240 -0.46 -1.24 -21.85
C ALA A 240 -0.62 -0.64 -23.26
N GLY A 241 -1.44 0.40 -23.43
CA GLY A 241 -1.86 0.89 -24.74
C GLY A 241 -1.02 2.01 -25.36
N SER A 242 -0.10 2.64 -24.62
CA SER A 242 0.70 3.78 -25.11
C SER A 242 2.20 3.56 -24.97
N TYR A 243 2.99 4.22 -25.83
CA TYR A 243 4.45 4.19 -25.74
C TYR A 243 4.96 4.78 -24.41
N GLN A 244 4.27 5.81 -23.89
CA GLN A 244 4.58 6.42 -22.59
C GLN A 244 4.39 5.43 -21.45
N ALA A 245 3.33 4.62 -21.51
CA ALA A 245 3.07 3.60 -20.50
C ALA A 245 4.17 2.54 -20.51
N TRP A 246 4.59 2.05 -21.69
CA TRP A 246 5.72 1.12 -21.79
C TRP A 246 7.04 1.72 -21.30
N ALA A 247 7.31 2.99 -21.59
CA ALA A 247 8.48 3.69 -21.07
C ALA A 247 8.44 3.75 -19.53
N MET A 248 7.30 4.09 -18.94
CA MET A 248 7.12 4.10 -17.48
C MET A 248 7.33 2.72 -16.87
N GLN A 249 6.82 1.65 -17.49
CA GLN A 249 7.05 0.27 -17.04
C GLN A 249 8.54 -0.11 -17.12
N ALA A 250 9.25 0.34 -18.15
CA ALA A 250 10.68 0.11 -18.28
C ALA A 250 11.48 0.83 -17.18
N VAL A 251 11.11 2.08 -16.85
CA VAL A 251 11.70 2.82 -15.72
C VAL A 251 11.42 2.11 -14.40
N LEU A 252 10.17 1.70 -14.16
CA LEU A 252 9.79 0.96 -12.96
C LEU A 252 10.61 -0.34 -12.82
N ALA A 253 10.76 -1.09 -13.91
CA ALA A 253 11.58 -2.31 -13.94
C ALA A 253 13.06 -2.02 -13.65
N GLY A 254 13.63 -0.95 -14.24
CA GLY A 254 15.00 -0.51 -13.97
C GLY A 254 15.22 -0.13 -12.51
N VAL A 255 14.28 0.60 -11.91
CA VAL A 255 14.32 0.98 -10.49
C VAL A 255 14.21 -0.26 -9.59
N ALA A 256 13.31 -1.20 -9.91
CA ALA A 256 13.14 -2.44 -9.15
C ALA A 256 14.39 -3.33 -9.20
N ILE A 257 14.97 -3.51 -10.39
CA ILE A 257 16.24 -4.25 -10.56
C ILE A 257 17.36 -3.53 -9.80
N GLY A 258 17.45 -2.21 -9.94
CA GLY A 258 18.42 -1.40 -9.21
C GLY A 258 18.30 -1.56 -7.69
N ALA A 259 17.09 -1.62 -7.15
CA ALA A 259 16.86 -1.83 -5.72
C ALA A 259 17.36 -3.20 -5.26
N ILE A 260 17.09 -4.26 -6.04
CA ILE A 260 17.59 -5.61 -5.76
C ILE A 260 19.12 -5.65 -5.82
N VAL A 261 19.73 -5.07 -6.86
CA VAL A 261 21.19 -5.00 -6.99
C VAL A 261 21.81 -4.21 -5.83
N ALA A 262 21.19 -3.10 -5.41
CA ALA A 262 21.64 -2.32 -4.27
C ALA A 262 21.55 -3.12 -2.96
N LEU A 263 20.50 -3.92 -2.77
CA LEU A 263 20.38 -4.84 -1.63
C LEU A 263 21.45 -5.93 -1.67
N GLU A 264 21.69 -6.54 -2.82
CA GLU A 264 22.68 -7.62 -2.95
C GLU A 264 24.14 -7.15 -2.84
N THR A 265 24.39 -5.87 -3.14
CA THR A 265 25.72 -5.22 -3.01
C THR A 265 25.88 -4.43 -1.71
N ASP A 266 25.00 -4.64 -0.73
CA ASP A 266 25.01 -4.00 0.59
C ASP A 266 24.96 -2.45 0.56
N ARG A 267 24.48 -1.87 -0.55
CA ARG A 267 24.26 -0.42 -0.72
C ARG A 267 22.90 0.00 -0.19
N PHE A 268 22.67 -0.20 1.11
CA PHE A 268 21.34 -0.08 1.73
C PHE A 268 20.69 1.31 1.59
N GLN A 269 21.46 2.40 1.62
CA GLN A 269 20.94 3.75 1.40
C GLN A 269 20.37 3.92 -0.02
N LEU A 270 21.09 3.41 -1.03
CA LEU A 270 20.62 3.44 -2.41
C LEU A 270 19.38 2.55 -2.57
N ALA A 271 19.38 1.35 -1.95
CA ALA A 271 18.23 0.47 -1.95
C ALA A 271 16.98 1.15 -1.38
N ARG A 272 17.11 1.89 -0.26
CA ARG A 272 16.02 2.66 0.34
C ARG A 272 15.46 3.73 -0.60
N VAL A 273 16.33 4.50 -1.26
CA VAL A 273 15.91 5.52 -2.24
C VAL A 273 15.19 4.87 -3.43
N LEU A 274 15.73 3.77 -3.96
CA LEU A 274 15.12 3.06 -5.09
C LEU A 274 13.80 2.39 -4.72
N ALA A 275 13.67 1.83 -3.51
CA ALA A 275 12.40 1.30 -3.02
C ALA A 275 11.34 2.40 -2.90
N GLY A 276 11.70 3.57 -2.37
CA GLY A 276 10.82 4.74 -2.34
C GLY A 276 10.42 5.22 -3.73
N ALA A 277 11.37 5.27 -4.68
CA ALA A 277 11.09 5.60 -6.07
C ALA A 277 10.17 4.57 -6.75
N GLN A 278 10.36 3.28 -6.47
CA GLN A 278 9.51 2.21 -6.99
C GLN A 278 8.07 2.36 -6.50
N VAL A 279 7.86 2.58 -5.20
CA VAL A 279 6.54 2.86 -4.62
C VAL A 279 5.91 4.09 -5.27
N THR A 280 6.70 5.16 -5.43
CA THR A 280 6.25 6.40 -6.06
C THR A 280 5.78 6.18 -7.49
N LEU A 281 6.55 5.47 -8.31
CA LEU A 281 6.20 5.15 -9.69
C LEU A 281 4.94 4.28 -9.78
N VAL A 282 4.75 3.32 -8.87
CA VAL A 282 3.53 2.50 -8.81
C VAL A 282 2.30 3.36 -8.51
N VAL A 283 2.37 4.22 -7.49
CA VAL A 283 1.24 5.10 -7.11
C VAL A 283 0.93 6.12 -8.20
N LEU A 284 1.96 6.75 -8.78
CA LEU A 284 1.77 7.72 -9.86
C LEU A 284 1.27 7.06 -11.15
N GLY A 285 1.77 5.88 -11.48
CA GLY A 285 1.29 5.11 -12.63
C GLY A 285 -0.18 4.72 -12.49
N TRP A 286 -0.59 4.31 -11.27
CA TRP A 286 -1.99 4.10 -10.96
C TRP A 286 -2.79 5.40 -11.06
N ALA A 287 -2.38 6.50 -10.42
CA ALA A 287 -3.11 7.76 -10.48
C ALA A 287 -3.28 8.28 -11.91
N ALA A 288 -2.23 8.19 -12.74
CA ALA A 288 -2.27 8.55 -14.15
C ALA A 288 -3.24 7.67 -14.96
N SER A 289 -3.37 6.39 -14.61
CA SER A 289 -4.32 5.48 -15.26
C SER A 289 -5.79 5.79 -14.94
N GLN A 290 -6.04 6.47 -13.82
CA GLN A 290 -7.39 6.92 -13.42
C GLN A 290 -7.71 8.31 -13.98
N ALA A 291 -6.72 9.04 -14.49
CA ALA A 291 -6.93 10.36 -15.07
C ALA A 291 -7.71 10.24 -16.40
N GLY A 292 -8.96 10.69 -16.40
CA GLY A 292 -9.86 10.61 -17.56
C GLY A 292 -11.13 9.79 -17.33
N TRP A 293 -11.33 9.28 -16.12
CA TRP A 293 -12.58 8.67 -15.62
C TRP A 293 -13.25 9.53 -14.56
#